data_AF-A0A7J0CG07-F1
#
_entry.id   AF-A0A7J0CG07-F1
#
_cell.length_a   1.000
_cell.length_b   1.000
_cell.length_c   1.000
_cell.angle_alpha   90.00
_cell.angle_beta   90.00
_cell.angle_gamma   90.00
#
_symmetry.space_group_name_H-M   'P 1'
#
loop_
_entity.id
_entity.type
_entity.pdbx_description
1 polymer ?
#
loop_
_entity_poly.entity_id
_entity_poly.type
_entity_poly.pdbx_seq_one_letter_code
_entity_poly.pdbx_strand_id
1 'polypeptide(L)'
;MIQHMNLVFQASGLKTGEGAFLMACANHTDNRGYVIAHMRQLADEAHMTLRAAQDNRARLEARGLLKSKERLNPKNRAQMANLFRINLDKLAAMKRSKTDYGPTLIEELTFDASDTPSEENSSSDPHAESAPPMQNLHPPCRICGGWGCRICTPSPSFFFSLFSLWPRPSHR
;
A
#
# COMPACT_ATOMS: atom_id res chain seq x y z
N MET A 1 -1.21 -24.28 10.49
CA MET A 1 -0.79 -22.92 10.11
C MET A 1 -0.60 -22.92 8.60
N ILE A 2 -1.33 -22.08 7.87
CA ILE A 2 -1.36 -22.17 6.41
C ILE A 2 -0.25 -21.31 5.80
N GLN A 3 0.62 -21.96 5.04
CA GLN A 3 1.84 -21.39 4.46
C GLN A 3 1.59 -20.78 3.07
N HIS A 4 0.56 -19.92 2.91
CA HIS A 4 0.31 -19.29 1.61
C HIS A 4 1.48 -18.41 1.17
N MET A 5 2.14 -17.73 2.11
CA MET A 5 3.36 -16.96 1.82
C MET A 5 4.48 -17.83 1.24
N ASN A 6 4.65 -19.06 1.74
CA ASN A 6 5.67 -19.98 1.24
C ASN A 6 5.44 -20.36 -0.23
N LEU A 7 4.18 -20.51 -0.64
CA LEU A 7 3.84 -20.74 -2.05
C LEU A 7 4.25 -19.56 -2.93
N VAL A 8 4.12 -18.32 -2.45
CA VAL A 8 4.54 -17.12 -3.18
C VAL A 8 6.06 -17.08 -3.31
N PHE A 9 6.81 -17.36 -2.24
CA PHE A 9 8.28 -17.40 -2.29
C PHE A 9 8.81 -18.47 -3.24
N GLN A 10 8.15 -19.62 -3.27
CA GLN A 10 8.53 -20.72 -4.15
C GLN A 10 8.09 -20.50 -5.60
N ALA A 11 7.17 -19.58 -5.88
CA ALA A 11 6.67 -19.37 -7.22
C ALA A 11 7.72 -18.72 -8.15
N SER A 12 7.92 -19.33 -9.30
CA SER A 12 8.77 -18.83 -10.38
C SER A 12 7.98 -17.97 -11.38
N GLY A 13 8.65 -17.07 -12.09
CA GLY A 13 8.03 -16.27 -13.15
C GLY A 13 7.08 -15.16 -12.65
N LEU A 14 7.12 -14.80 -11.36
CA LEU A 14 6.50 -13.58 -10.85
C LEU A 14 7.47 -12.40 -11.04
N LYS A 15 6.95 -11.25 -11.47
CA LYS A 15 7.73 -9.99 -11.43
C LYS A 15 7.83 -9.52 -9.98
N THR A 16 8.86 -8.75 -9.64
CA THR A 16 9.10 -8.27 -8.27
C THR A 16 7.87 -7.59 -7.66
N GLY A 17 7.24 -6.66 -8.38
CA GLY A 17 6.02 -5.98 -7.91
C GLY A 17 4.79 -6.89 -7.80
N GLU A 18 4.68 -7.88 -8.69
CA GLU A 18 3.60 -8.88 -8.64
C GLU A 18 3.76 -9.80 -7.43
N GLY A 19 4.98 -10.27 -7.17
CA GLY A 19 5.32 -11.10 -6.03
C GLY A 19 5.12 -10.37 -4.69
N ALA A 20 5.57 -9.12 -4.59
CA ALA A 20 5.36 -8.29 -3.40
C ALA A 20 3.87 -8.10 -3.09
N PHE A 21 3.05 -7.78 -4.09
CA PHE A 21 1.61 -7.64 -3.91
C PHE A 21 0.94 -8.97 -3.53
N LEU A 22 1.33 -10.08 -4.17
CA LEU A 22 0.79 -11.41 -3.83
C LEU A 22 1.20 -11.85 -2.42
N MET A 23 2.38 -11.44 -1.95
CA MET A 23 2.86 -11.71 -0.60
C MET A 23 2.00 -10.99 0.44
N ALA A 24 1.75 -9.69 0.25
CA ALA A 24 0.84 -8.92 1.10
C ALA A 24 -0.57 -9.54 1.12
N CYS A 25 -1.06 -10.00 -0.05
CA CYS A 25 -2.33 -10.72 -0.10
C CYS A 25 -2.27 -12.02 0.73
N ALA A 26 -1.25 -12.85 0.51
CA ALA A 26 -1.04 -14.14 1.18
C ALA A 26 -0.99 -14.01 2.72
N ASN A 27 -0.48 -12.89 3.23
CA ASN A 27 -0.43 -12.57 4.66
C ASN A 27 -1.83 -12.46 5.31
N HIS A 28 -2.82 -11.96 4.56
CA HIS A 28 -4.21 -11.78 5.03
C HIS A 28 -5.19 -12.80 4.46
N THR A 29 -4.69 -13.98 4.08
CA THR A 29 -5.50 -14.99 3.39
C THR A 29 -6.02 -16.07 4.33
N ASP A 30 -7.32 -16.37 4.24
CA ASP A 30 -7.96 -17.54 4.87
C ASP A 30 -7.61 -18.85 4.14
N ASN A 31 -7.87 -20.00 4.77
CA ASN A 31 -7.58 -21.35 4.26
C ASN A 31 -8.10 -21.65 2.84
N ARG A 32 -9.14 -20.93 2.40
CA ARG A 32 -9.74 -21.07 1.06
C ARG A 32 -9.12 -20.17 -0.01
N GLY A 33 -8.14 -19.35 0.35
CA GLY A 33 -7.52 -18.39 -0.56
C GLY A 33 -8.19 -17.01 -0.61
N TYR A 34 -9.14 -16.71 0.29
CA TYR A 34 -9.79 -15.39 0.35
C TYR A 34 -8.97 -14.40 1.16
N VAL A 35 -8.75 -13.21 0.62
CA VAL A 35 -8.00 -12.13 1.29
C VAL A 35 -8.97 -11.23 2.04
N ILE A 36 -8.67 -10.97 3.32
CA ILE A 36 -9.46 -10.14 4.22
C ILE A 36 -8.71 -8.83 4.49
N ALA A 37 -8.47 -8.05 3.42
CA ALA A 37 -7.76 -6.76 3.52
C ALA A 37 -8.23 -5.77 2.45
N HIS A 38 -8.06 -4.47 2.75
CA HIS A 38 -8.35 -3.40 1.79
C HIS A 38 -7.19 -3.18 0.82
N MET A 39 -7.49 -2.72 -0.39
CA MET A 39 -6.48 -2.45 -1.42
C MET A 39 -5.38 -1.49 -0.95
N ARG A 40 -5.74 -0.47 -0.15
CA ARG A 40 -4.78 0.49 0.41
C ARG A 40 -3.83 -0.17 1.41
N GLN A 41 -4.38 -0.97 2.32
CA GLN A 41 -3.58 -1.75 3.28
C GLN A 41 -2.62 -2.69 2.55
N LEU A 42 -3.08 -3.41 1.52
CA LEU A 42 -2.24 -4.29 0.72
C LEU A 42 -1.13 -3.52 -0.03
N ALA A 43 -1.40 -2.29 -0.47
CA ALA A 43 -0.39 -1.44 -1.10
C ALA A 43 0.68 -0.98 -0.10
N ASP A 44 0.26 -0.57 1.10
CA ASP A 44 1.16 -0.13 2.17
C ASP A 44 2.07 -1.29 2.63
N GLU A 45 1.53 -2.49 2.83
CA GLU A 45 2.30 -3.68 3.22
C GLU A 45 3.23 -4.20 2.11
N ALA A 46 2.84 -4.01 0.85
CA ALA A 46 3.69 -4.33 -0.28
C ALA A 46 4.69 -3.20 -0.62
N HIS A 47 4.74 -2.13 0.20
CA HIS A 47 5.59 -0.96 0.03
C HIS A 47 5.50 -0.34 -1.37
N MET A 48 4.29 -0.19 -1.90
CA MET A 48 4.05 0.38 -3.22
C MET A 48 2.88 1.38 -3.22
N THR A 49 2.85 2.24 -4.23
CA THR A 49 1.73 3.17 -4.38
C THR A 49 0.43 2.43 -4.71
N LEU A 50 -0.71 3.03 -4.35
CA LEU A 50 -2.03 2.45 -4.64
C LEU A 50 -2.23 2.16 -6.15
N ARG A 51 -1.70 3.04 -7.00
CA ARG A 51 -1.74 2.87 -8.46
C ARG A 51 -0.94 1.64 -8.91
N ALA A 52 0.29 1.49 -8.41
CA ALA A 52 1.12 0.33 -8.70
C ALA A 52 0.45 -0.98 -8.22
N ALA A 53 -0.18 -0.96 -7.04
CA ALA A 53 -0.94 -2.11 -6.54
C ALA A 53 -2.11 -2.47 -7.47
N GLN A 54 -2.84 -1.48 -8.00
CA GLN A 54 -3.93 -1.69 -8.95
C GLN A 54 -3.44 -2.28 -10.28
N ASP A 55 -2.31 -1.79 -10.79
CA ASP A 55 -1.69 -2.29 -12.02
C ASP A 55 -1.19 -3.73 -11.84
N ASN A 56 -0.52 -4.03 -10.72
CA ASN A 56 -0.07 -5.38 -10.39
C ASN A 56 -1.26 -6.34 -10.21
N ARG A 57 -2.33 -5.90 -9.54
CA ARG A 57 -3.58 -6.66 -9.45
C ARG A 57 -4.10 -7.01 -10.85
N ALA A 58 -4.24 -6.05 -11.74
CA ALA A 58 -4.76 -6.29 -13.10
C ALA A 58 -3.89 -7.30 -13.87
N ARG A 59 -2.56 -7.23 -13.72
CA ARG A 59 -1.63 -8.21 -14.32
C ARG A 59 -1.81 -9.60 -13.73
N LEU A 60 -1.96 -9.71 -12.42
CA LEU A 60 -2.19 -10.99 -11.73
C LEU A 60 -3.54 -11.62 -12.08
N GLU A 61 -4.56 -10.80 -12.30
CA GLU A 61 -5.87 -11.22 -12.81
C GLU A 61 -5.79 -11.71 -14.25
N ALA A 62 -5.09 -10.99 -15.12
CA ALA A 62 -4.84 -11.44 -16.49
C ALA A 62 -4.09 -12.77 -16.54
N ARG A 63 -3.20 -13.02 -15.57
CA ARG A 63 -2.50 -14.29 -15.38
C ARG A 63 -3.36 -15.36 -14.70
N GLY A 64 -4.57 -15.05 -14.21
CA GLY A 64 -5.45 -15.98 -13.51
C GLY A 64 -4.92 -16.45 -12.15
N LEU A 65 -3.99 -15.68 -11.55
CA LEU A 65 -3.43 -15.95 -10.22
C LEU A 65 -4.25 -15.28 -9.11
N LEU A 66 -4.98 -14.24 -9.45
CA LEU A 66 -5.83 -13.50 -8.56
C LEU A 66 -7.21 -13.31 -9.22
N LYS A 67 -8.26 -13.25 -8.41
CA LYS A 67 -9.56 -12.73 -8.83
C LYS A 67 -9.99 -11.68 -7.82
N SER A 68 -10.34 -10.48 -8.29
CA SER A 68 -11.03 -9.49 -7.47
C SER A 68 -12.51 -9.42 -7.82
N LYS A 69 -13.32 -9.11 -6.80
CA LYS A 69 -14.73 -8.78 -6.96
C LYS A 69 -15.03 -7.56 -6.13
N GLU A 70 -15.58 -6.55 -6.77
CA GLU A 70 -16.08 -5.37 -6.06
C GLU A 70 -17.29 -5.76 -5.20
N ARG A 71 -17.32 -5.24 -3.98
CA ARG A 71 -18.44 -5.44 -3.07
C ARG A 71 -19.13 -4.11 -2.87
N LEU A 72 -20.44 -4.11 -3.08
CA LEU A 72 -21.30 -2.99 -2.74
C LEU A 72 -22.10 -3.38 -1.49
N ASN A 73 -22.22 -2.45 -0.55
CA ASN A 73 -23.06 -2.65 0.61
C ASN A 73 -24.53 -2.68 0.16
N PRO A 74 -25.30 -3.74 0.50
CA PRO A 74 -26.68 -3.89 0.04
C PRO A 74 -27.62 -2.80 0.56
N LYS A 75 -27.30 -2.16 1.70
CA LYS A 75 -28.18 -1.18 2.35
C LYS A 75 -28.07 0.23 1.77
N ASN A 76 -26.85 0.66 1.42
CA ASN A 76 -26.59 2.05 1.01
C ASN A 76 -25.83 2.17 -0.32
N ARG A 77 -25.57 1.03 -1.00
CA ARG A 77 -24.79 0.94 -2.24
C ARG A 77 -23.38 1.56 -2.16
N ALA A 78 -22.86 1.80 -0.96
CA ALA A 78 -21.49 2.28 -0.79
C ALA A 78 -20.49 1.18 -1.22
N GLN A 79 -19.38 1.58 -1.83
CA GLN A 79 -18.28 0.67 -2.13
C GLN A 79 -17.66 0.14 -0.83
N MET A 80 -17.61 -1.18 -0.70
CA MET A 80 -16.92 -1.88 0.38
C MET A 80 -15.52 -2.32 -0.08
N ALA A 81 -14.76 -2.91 0.84
CA ALA A 81 -13.51 -3.57 0.51
C ALA A 81 -13.70 -4.57 -0.64
N ASN A 82 -12.84 -4.50 -1.64
CA ASN A 82 -12.80 -5.50 -2.69
C ASN A 82 -12.48 -6.86 -2.08
N LEU A 83 -13.19 -7.89 -2.53
CA LEU A 83 -12.90 -9.26 -2.17
C LEU A 83 -11.86 -9.79 -3.15
N PHE A 84 -10.70 -10.21 -2.65
CA PHE A 84 -9.70 -10.88 -3.46
C PHE A 84 -9.67 -12.38 -3.15
N ARG A 85 -9.38 -13.17 -4.19
CA ARG A 85 -9.12 -14.61 -4.05
C ARG A 85 -7.86 -14.98 -4.82
N ILE A 86 -6.91 -15.59 -4.11
CA ILE A 86 -5.68 -16.14 -4.69
C ILE A 86 -5.97 -17.53 -5.25
N ASN A 87 -5.41 -17.82 -6.43
CA ASN A 87 -5.44 -19.15 -7.02
C ASN A 87 -4.26 -19.97 -6.49
N LEU A 88 -4.49 -20.66 -5.38
CA LEU A 88 -3.47 -21.45 -4.67
C LEU A 88 -2.95 -22.61 -5.51
N ASP A 89 -3.82 -23.29 -6.26
CA ASP A 89 -3.45 -24.43 -7.09
C ASP A 89 -2.49 -24.01 -8.22
N LYS A 90 -2.80 -22.88 -8.86
CA LYS A 90 -1.93 -22.33 -9.91
C LYS A 90 -0.61 -21.82 -9.35
N LEU A 91 -0.64 -21.22 -8.16
CA LEU A 91 0.57 -20.77 -7.48
C LEU A 91 1.47 -21.95 -7.08
N ALA A 92 0.88 -23.05 -6.59
CA ALA A 92 1.59 -24.28 -6.27
C ALA A 92 2.21 -24.93 -7.52
N ALA A 93 1.50 -24.90 -8.65
CA ALA A 93 2.02 -25.36 -9.94
C ALA A 93 3.19 -24.52 -10.48
N MET A 94 3.35 -23.27 -10.01
CA MET A 94 4.45 -22.38 -10.39
C MET A 94 5.72 -22.57 -9.54
N LYS A 95 5.74 -23.56 -8.64
CA LYS A 95 6.88 -23.86 -7.78
C LYS A 95 8.18 -24.02 -8.60
N ARG A 96 9.19 -23.25 -8.22
CA ARG A 96 10.54 -23.28 -8.80
C ARG A 96 11.18 -24.64 -8.54
N SER A 97 11.95 -25.13 -9.50
CA SER A 97 12.87 -26.25 -9.27
C SER A 97 13.89 -25.86 -8.19
N LYS A 98 14.30 -26.83 -7.37
CA LYS A 98 15.37 -26.62 -6.39
C LYS A 98 16.65 -26.29 -7.16
N THR A 99 17.14 -25.07 -7.02
CA THR A 99 18.45 -24.68 -7.52
C THR A 99 19.48 -25.10 -6.48
N ASP A 100 20.46 -25.90 -6.90
CA ASP A 100 21.66 -26.14 -6.09
C ASP A 100 22.61 -24.97 -6.32
N TYR A 101 22.85 -24.19 -5.26
CA TYR A 101 23.71 -23.01 -5.31
C TYR A 101 25.19 -23.36 -5.04
N GLY A 102 25.52 -24.66 -4.91
CA GLY A 102 26.87 -25.13 -4.61
C GLY A 102 27.18 -25.13 -3.10
N PRO A 103 28.42 -25.48 -2.72
CA PRO A 103 28.81 -25.52 -1.31
C PRO A 103 28.71 -24.12 -0.70
N THR A 104 27.89 -23.98 0.35
CA THR A 104 27.80 -22.76 1.15
C THR A 104 29.05 -22.66 2.01
N LEU A 105 29.99 -21.75 1.67
CA LEU A 105 31.25 -21.50 2.39
C LEU A 105 31.03 -20.79 3.75
N ILE A 106 30.01 -21.22 4.52
CA ILE A 106 29.65 -20.62 5.81
C ILE A 106 30.74 -20.85 6.85
N GLU A 107 31.54 -21.91 6.69
CA GLU A 107 32.64 -22.24 7.59
C GLU A 107 33.86 -21.31 7.41
N GLU A 108 33.99 -20.64 6.26
CA GLU A 108 35.08 -19.67 5.98
C GLU A 108 34.67 -18.21 6.27
N LEU A 109 33.36 -17.95 6.36
CA LEU A 109 32.77 -16.64 6.68
C LEU A 109 32.36 -16.62 8.15
N THR A 110 33.32 -16.70 9.06
CA THR A 110 33.05 -16.47 10.49
C THR A 110 32.94 -14.95 10.73
N PHE A 111 31.83 -14.52 11.33
CA PHE A 111 31.72 -13.17 11.89
C PHE A 111 32.56 -13.15 13.17
N ASP A 112 33.50 -12.20 13.30
CA ASP A 112 34.22 -12.03 14.55
C ASP A 112 33.23 -11.70 15.66
N ALA A 113 33.49 -12.13 16.89
CA ALA A 113 32.60 -11.89 18.03
C ALA A 113 32.38 -10.38 18.33
N SER A 114 33.17 -9.50 17.72
CA SER A 114 33.00 -8.04 17.74
C SER A 114 31.98 -7.50 16.74
N ASP A 115 31.56 -8.31 15.75
CA ASP A 115 30.62 -7.92 14.68
C ASP A 115 29.16 -8.25 15.01
N THR A 116 28.84 -8.50 16.28
CA THR A 116 27.45 -8.48 16.72
C THR A 116 26.87 -7.10 16.45
N PRO A 117 25.74 -6.96 15.70
CA PRO A 117 25.07 -5.67 15.57
C PRO A 117 24.69 -5.20 16.97
N SER A 118 25.45 -4.24 17.49
CA SER A 118 25.29 -3.71 18.83
C SER A 118 23.88 -3.14 18.95
N GLU A 119 23.12 -3.61 19.93
CA GLU A 119 21.86 -3.01 20.34
C GLU A 119 22.12 -1.65 21.03
N GLU A 120 22.72 -0.70 20.30
CA GLU A 120 22.80 0.70 20.71
C GLU A 120 21.74 1.51 19.97
N ASN A 121 20.48 1.08 20.03
CA ASN A 121 19.38 2.04 20.05
C ASN A 121 19.20 2.52 21.49
N SER A 122 20.20 3.24 21.99
CA SER A 122 19.96 4.19 23.06
C SER A 122 18.95 5.20 22.55
N SER A 123 17.72 5.06 23.05
CA SER A 123 16.66 6.06 23.03
C SER A 123 17.25 7.46 23.09
N SER A 124 17.36 8.13 21.95
CA SER A 124 17.44 9.59 21.94
C SER A 124 16.00 10.05 22.03
N ASP A 125 15.50 10.11 23.26
CA ASP A 125 14.35 10.96 23.56
C ASP A 125 14.63 12.32 22.91
N PRO A 126 13.80 12.84 21.99
CA PRO A 126 13.88 14.24 21.66
C PRO A 126 13.61 14.96 22.98
N HIS A 127 14.62 15.64 23.49
CA HIS A 127 14.55 16.43 24.71
C HIS A 127 13.27 17.27 24.61
N ALA A 128 12.26 16.90 25.40
CA ALA A 128 11.08 17.72 25.58
C ALA A 128 11.58 18.93 26.36
N GLU A 129 12.05 19.94 25.62
CA GLU A 129 12.31 21.25 26.17
C GLU A 129 10.98 21.73 26.73
N SER A 130 10.95 21.78 28.05
CA SER A 130 9.79 22.16 28.82
C SER A 130 9.33 23.52 28.33
N ALA A 131 8.10 23.58 27.84
CA ALA A 131 7.47 24.80 27.40
C ALA A 131 7.57 25.89 28.49
N PRO A 132 8.14 27.07 28.20
CA PRO A 132 7.87 28.25 29.02
C PRO A 132 6.42 28.69 28.82
N PRO A 133 5.74 29.21 29.87
CA PRO A 133 4.34 29.58 29.78
C PRO A 133 4.16 30.85 28.94
N MET A 134 3.16 30.79 28.05
CA MET A 134 2.44 31.88 27.35
C MET A 134 3.18 33.21 27.09
N GLN A 135 3.41 33.51 25.81
CA GLN A 135 3.12 34.85 25.28
C GLN A 135 2.49 34.75 23.88
N ASN A 136 1.20 35.09 23.80
CA ASN A 136 0.48 35.33 22.55
C ASN A 136 1.14 36.46 21.77
N LEU A 137 1.84 36.15 20.68
CA LEU A 137 2.25 37.13 19.68
C LEU A 137 1.87 36.62 18.30
N HIS A 138 0.65 36.97 17.89
CA HIS A 138 0.24 36.94 16.50
C HIS A 138 1.24 37.74 15.64
N PRO A 139 1.65 37.23 14.45
CA PRO A 139 2.23 38.12 13.45
C PRO A 139 1.15 39.12 13.00
N PRO A 140 1.44 40.44 12.95
CA PRO A 140 0.47 41.38 12.41
C PRO A 140 0.26 41.08 10.93
N CYS A 141 -0.97 40.74 10.57
CA CYS A 141 -1.43 40.66 9.20
C CYS A 141 -1.28 42.06 8.58
N ARG A 142 -0.33 42.21 7.66
CA ARG A 142 0.14 43.51 7.13
C ARG A 142 -0.86 44.24 6.20
N ILE A 143 -2.13 43.86 6.23
CA ILE A 143 -3.16 44.34 5.27
C ILE A 143 -4.43 44.86 5.97
N CYS A 144 -4.65 44.60 7.25
CA CYS A 144 -5.87 45.07 7.93
C CYS A 144 -5.54 45.54 9.35
N GLY A 145 -5.41 46.86 9.54
CA GLY A 145 -5.32 47.43 10.89
C GLY A 145 -6.66 47.31 11.61
N GLY A 146 -6.73 46.48 12.65
CA GLY A 146 -7.88 46.45 13.57
C GLY A 146 -8.43 45.05 13.84
N TRP A 147 -8.55 44.72 15.12
CA TRP A 147 -8.98 43.41 15.62
C TRP A 147 -10.51 43.26 15.53
N GLY A 148 -10.96 42.14 14.97
CA GLY A 148 -12.35 41.70 15.04
C GLY A 148 -13.04 41.52 13.68
N CYS A 149 -12.60 40.55 12.89
CA CYS A 149 -13.30 40.18 11.66
C CYS A 149 -13.79 38.72 11.73
N ARG A 150 -15.09 38.55 12.04
CA ARG A 150 -15.86 37.29 11.96
C ARG A 150 -16.24 36.95 10.50
N ILE A 151 -15.31 37.03 9.56
CA ILE A 151 -15.63 36.86 8.14
C ILE A 151 -14.61 35.91 7.49
N CYS A 152 -14.65 34.64 7.86
CA CYS A 152 -14.07 33.55 7.07
C CYS A 152 -14.99 32.32 7.17
N THR A 153 -16.24 32.49 6.75
CA THR A 153 -17.07 31.36 6.32
C THR A 153 -17.02 31.30 4.80
N PRO A 154 -16.50 30.24 4.16
CA PRO A 154 -16.79 30.02 2.76
C PRO A 154 -18.16 29.35 2.66
N SER A 155 -19.16 30.10 2.20
CA SER A 155 -20.38 29.53 1.62
C SER A 155 -20.41 29.85 0.11
N PRO A 156 -20.99 28.96 -0.70
CA PRO A 156 -20.67 28.81 -2.10
C PRO A 156 -21.42 29.82 -2.96
N SER A 157 -20.90 30.10 -4.15
CA SER A 157 -21.57 29.82 -5.43
C SER A 157 -21.01 30.70 -6.55
N PHE A 158 -20.91 30.11 -7.75
CA PHE A 158 -20.88 30.76 -9.07
C PHE A 158 -19.60 31.55 -9.43
N PHE A 159 -19.05 31.52 -10.65
CA PHE A 159 -19.53 31.20 -12.00
C PHE A 159 -18.29 30.96 -12.91
N PHE A 160 -18.52 30.52 -14.14
CA PHE A 160 -17.62 30.40 -15.31
C PHE A 160 -17.13 29.02 -15.74
N SER A 161 -18.09 28.28 -16.29
CA SER A 161 -18.11 27.83 -17.69
C SER A 161 -16.98 28.37 -18.59
N LEU A 162 -16.08 27.48 -19.03
CA LEU A 162 -15.49 27.50 -20.37
C LEU A 162 -14.76 26.17 -20.63
N PHE A 163 -15.42 25.19 -21.25
CA PHE A 163 -14.72 24.14 -21.99
C PHE A 163 -15.48 23.79 -23.26
N SER A 164 -15.11 24.55 -24.29
CA SER A 164 -14.89 24.16 -25.67
C SER A 164 -15.33 22.75 -26.11
N LEU A 165 -16.29 22.77 -27.03
CA LEU A 165 -16.42 21.96 -28.25
C LEU A 165 -15.45 20.77 -28.39
N TRP A 166 -16.03 19.56 -28.42
CA TRP A 166 -15.55 18.51 -29.32
C TRP A 166 -16.74 17.72 -29.88
N PRO A 167 -16.83 17.48 -31.20
CA PRO A 167 -17.98 16.83 -31.81
C PRO A 167 -17.87 15.31 -31.77
N ARG A 168 -19.04 14.67 -31.60
CA ARG A 168 -19.26 13.23 -31.80
C ARG A 168 -19.09 12.84 -33.28
N PRO A 169 -18.54 11.66 -33.60
CA PRO A 169 -18.79 11.02 -34.88
C PRO A 169 -20.00 10.08 -34.78
N SER A 170 -20.95 10.23 -35.70
CA SER A 170 -22.04 9.28 -35.97
C SER A 170 -21.79 8.55 -37.31
N HIS A 171 -21.86 7.23 -37.23
CA HIS A 171 -21.98 6.19 -38.28
C HIS A 171 -22.15 6.58 -39.76
N ARG A 172 -21.37 5.91 -40.61
CA ARG A 172 -21.86 4.96 -41.62
C ARG A 172 -20.77 3.98 -42.02
#